data_AF-A0AA38CA98-F1
#
_entry.id   AF-A0AA38CA98-F1
#
_cell.length_a   1.000
_cell.length_b   1.000
_cell.length_c   1.000
_cell.angle_alpha   90.00
_cell.angle_beta   90.00
_cell.angle_gamma   90.00
#
_symmetry.space_group_name_H-M   'P 1'
#
loop_
_entity.id
_entity.type
_entity.pdbx_description
1 polymer ?
#
loop_
_entity_poly.entity_id
_entity_poly.type
_entity_poly.pdbx_seq_one_letter_code
_entity_poly.pdbx_strand_id
1 'polypeptide(L)' 'VLRVSKMPSHSDLDRQIEQLLDCKPLAELEVKNLCDQARAVLVEEWNVQPVKCPVTVC' A
#
# COMPACT_ATOMS: atom_id res chain seq x y z
N VAL A 1 3.02 -11.16 -23.78
CA VAL A 1 2.34 -11.79 -22.61
C VAL A 1 2.41 -10.81 -21.46
N LEU A 2 1.52 -9.81 -21.46
CA LEU A 2 1.50 -8.78 -20.42
C LEU A 2 0.84 -9.38 -19.18
N ARG A 3 1.63 -9.61 -18.11
CA ARG A 3 1.10 -9.86 -16.78
C ARG A 3 0.38 -8.60 -16.34
N VAL A 4 -0.94 -8.61 -16.39
CA VAL A 4 -1.76 -7.63 -15.67
C VAL A 4 -1.61 -7.97 -14.19
N SER A 5 -0.80 -7.18 -13.47
CA SER A 5 -0.77 -7.22 -12.01
C SER A 5 -2.17 -6.85 -11.53
N LYS A 6 -2.92 -7.84 -11.03
CA LYS A 6 -4.25 -7.62 -10.44
C LYS A 6 -4.10 -6.61 -9.31
N MET A 7 -4.74 -5.44 -9.43
CA MET A 7 -4.83 -4.50 -8.31
C MET A 7 -5.69 -5.18 -7.23
N PRO A 8 -5.23 -5.25 -5.97
CA PRO A 8 -6.02 -5.69 -4.85
C PRO A 8 -7.17 -4.71 -4.69
N SER A 9 -8.36 -5.25 -4.49
CA SER A 9 -9.51 -4.43 -4.14
C SER A 9 -9.33 -3.85 -2.73
N HIS A 10 -10.11 -2.82 -2.40
CA HIS A 10 -10.15 -2.30 -1.02
C HIS A 10 -10.37 -3.41 0.01
N SER A 11 -11.19 -4.41 -0.31
CA SER A 11 -11.41 -5.60 0.54
C SER A 11 -10.15 -6.46 0.77
N ASP A 12 -9.23 -6.52 -0.21
CA ASP A 12 -7.98 -7.25 -0.06
C ASP A 12 -7.02 -6.51 0.87
N LEU A 13 -7.01 -5.16 0.83
CA LEU A 13 -6.23 -4.32 1.73
C LEU A 13 -6.75 -4.41 3.17
N ASP A 14 -8.07 -4.37 3.38
CA ASP A 14 -8.67 -4.50 4.71
C ASP A 14 -8.26 -5.82 5.37
N ARG A 15 -8.32 -6.93 4.62
CA ARG A 15 -7.85 -8.24 5.09
C ARG A 15 -6.35 -8.23 5.46
N GLN A 16 -5.51 -7.61 4.63
CA GLN A 16 -4.07 -7.53 4.88
C GLN A 16 -3.75 -6.70 6.14
N ILE A 17 -4.51 -5.62 6.38
CA ILE A 17 -4.39 -4.79 7.58
C ILE A 17 -4.75 -5.61 8.82
N GLU A 18 -5.90 -6.29 8.83
CA GLU A 18 -6.32 -7.14 9.94
C GLU A 18 -5.27 -8.23 10.27
N GLN A 19 -4.72 -8.88 9.24
CA GLN A 19 -3.68 -9.89 9.40
C GLN A 19 -2.40 -9.31 10.04
N LEU A 20 -1.96 -8.12 9.61
CA LEU A 20 -0.78 -7.46 10.15
C LEU A 20 -0.98 -6.93 11.57
N LEU A 21 -2.19 -6.45 11.90
CA LEU A 21 -2.56 -6.05 13.27
C LEU A 21 -2.52 -7.22 14.25
N ASP A 22 -2.83 -8.42 13.78
CA ASP A 22 -2.65 -9.69 14.49
C ASP A 22 -1.18 -10.15 14.58
N CYS A 23 -0.23 -9.32 14.15
CA CYS A 23 1.19 -9.63 14.04
C CYS A 23 1.50 -10.85 13.15
N LYS A 24 0.66 -11.14 12.15
CA LYS A 24 0.89 -12.22 11.18
C LYS A 24 1.49 -11.63 9.90
N PRO A 25 2.65 -12.11 9.43
CA PRO A 25 3.28 -11.58 8.23
C PRO A 25 2.46 -11.91 6.97
N LEU A 26 2.56 -11.05 5.96
CA LEU A 26 2.03 -11.30 4.61
C LEU A 26 2.98 -12.20 3.82
N ALA A 27 2.46 -12.94 2.83
CA ALA A 27 3.31 -13.69 1.92
C ALA A 27 4.14 -12.76 1.03
N GLU A 28 5.33 -13.20 0.60
CA GLU A 28 6.24 -12.38 -0.23
C GLU A 28 5.55 -11.79 -1.47
N LEU A 29 4.71 -12.58 -2.14
CA LEU A 29 3.96 -12.12 -3.31
C LEU A 29 2.97 -11.01 -2.96
N GLU A 30 2.31 -11.10 -1.81
CA GLU A 30 1.37 -10.07 -1.33
C GLU A 30 2.12 -8.79 -0.99
N VAL A 31 3.27 -8.90 -0.32
CA VAL A 31 4.16 -7.75 -0.03
C VAL A 31 4.61 -7.08 -1.31
N LYS A 32 5.09 -7.86 -2.29
CA LYS A 32 5.53 -7.33 -3.58
C LYS A 32 4.41 -6.57 -4.29
N ASN A 33 3.22 -7.17 -4.37
CA ASN A 33 2.08 -6.53 -5.00
C ASN A 33 1.71 -5.22 -4.28
N LEU A 34 1.68 -5.22 -2.94
CA LEU A 34 1.39 -4.04 -2.13
C LEU A 34 2.43 -2.92 -2.37
N CYS A 35 3.71 -3.26 -2.39
CA CYS A 35 4.79 -2.30 -2.67
C CYS A 35 4.72 -1.73 -4.08
N ASP A 36 4.41 -2.54 -5.10
CA ASP A 36 4.29 -2.07 -6.48
C ASP A 36 3.15 -1.07 -6.65
N GLN A 37 2.04 -1.23 -5.90
CA GLN A 37 0.94 -0.25 -5.88
C GLN A 37 1.30 1.00 -5.12
N ALA A 38 1.89 0.87 -3.93
CA ALA A 38 2.33 2.02 -3.15
C ALA A 38 3.29 2.86 -3.99
N ARG A 39 4.20 2.22 -4.73
CA ARG A 39 5.10 2.89 -5.68
C ARG A 39 4.35 3.63 -6.79
N ALA A 40 3.33 3.02 -7.38
CA ALA A 40 2.54 3.67 -8.44
C ALA A 40 1.82 4.95 -7.95
N VAL A 41 1.50 5.04 -6.66
CA VAL A 41 0.94 6.26 -6.04
C VAL A 41 2.06 7.24 -5.68
N LEU A 42 3.08 6.77 -4.97
CA LEU A 42 4.14 7.62 -4.39
C LEU A 42 5.09 8.20 -5.44
N VAL A 43 5.17 7.61 -6.65
CA VAL A 43 6.02 8.14 -7.74
C VAL A 43 5.52 9.45 -8.31
N GLU A 44 4.22 9.72 -8.19
CA GLU A 44 3.58 10.95 -8.67
C GLU A 44 3.65 12.09 -7.64
N GLU A 45 4.13 11.80 -6.43
CA GLU A 45 4.25 12.78 -5.34
C GLU A 45 5.53 13.61 -5.45
N TRP A 46 5.47 14.86 -4.98
CA TRP A 46 6.62 15.77 -5.02
C TRP A 46 7.57 15.53 -3.84
N ASN A 47 8.85 15.85 -4.04
CA ASN A 47 9.85 15.84 -2.95
C ASN A 47 9.43 16.72 -1.75
N VAL A 48 8.60 17.73 -1.98
CA VAL A 48 7.98 18.56 -0.95
C VAL A 48 6.47 18.58 -1.17
N GLN A 49 5.75 17.80 -0.36
CA GLN A 49 4.30 17.69 -0.45
C GLN A 49 3.62 18.52 0.66
N PRO A 50 2.79 19.53 0.33
CA PRO A 50 2.05 20.28 1.33
C PRO A 50 0.90 19.45 1.91
N VAL A 51 0.80 19.39 3.24
CA VAL A 51 -0.28 18.68 3.96
C VAL A 51 -1.10 19.67 4.77
N LYS A 52 -2.44 19.56 4.73
CA LYS A 52 -3.37 20.44 5.45
C LYS A 52 -3.51 20.01 6.91
N CYS A 53 -3.57 20.99 7.84
CA CYS A 53 -3.80 20.74 9.25
C CYS A 53 -5.28 20.43 9.58
N PRO A 54 -5.57 19.73 10.70
CA PRO A 54 -4.65 19.17 11.70
C PRO A 54 -4.04 17.83 11.26
N VAL A 55 -2.80 17.58 11.68
CA VAL A 55 -2.10 16.31 11.44
C VAL A 55 -1.40 15.83 12.71
N THR A 56 -1.21 14.52 12.81
CA THR A 56 -0.30 13.90 13.78
C THR A 56 0.99 13.54 13.07
N VAL A 57 2.11 14.02 13.60
CA VAL A 57 3.46 13.67 13.11
C VAL A 57 3.97 12.51 13.96
N CYS A 58 4.37 11.42 13.31
CA CYS A 58 4.84 10.18 13.94
C CYS A 58 6.34 9.98 13.70
#